data_AF-A0A957BXH8-F1
#
_entry.id   AF-A0A957BXH8-F1
#
_cell.length_a   1.000
_cell.length_b   1.000
_cell.length_c   1.000
_cell.angle_alpha   90.00
_cell.angle_beta   90.00
_cell.angle_gamma   90.00
#
_symmetry.space_group_name_H-M   'P 1'
#
loop_
_entity.id
_entity.type
_entity.pdbx_description
1 polymer ?
#
loop_
_entity_poly.entity_id
_entity_poly.type
_entity_poly.pdbx_seq_one_letter_code
_entity_poly.pdbx_strand_id
1 'polypeptide(L)'
;MSTYPPPVPKPSNAGTAKTAIVVPRGSYVNLRNGPGTNYQDIGDIYRSTLVAYYPATRRSDGWIWVEQYGVGGWIFTGVVELEDVAAPAP
;
A
#
# COMPACT_ATOMS: atom_id res chain seq x y z
N MET A 1 -15.73 -14.87 -16.39
CA MET A 1 -16.00 -14.63 -14.94
C MET A 1 -14.67 -14.39 -14.28
N SER A 2 -14.42 -13.20 -13.73
CA SER A 2 -13.15 -12.91 -13.06
C SER A 2 -13.06 -13.73 -11.78
N THR A 3 -11.96 -14.46 -11.57
CA THR A 3 -11.79 -15.43 -10.46
C THR A 3 -11.21 -14.79 -9.20
N TYR A 4 -11.26 -13.47 -9.08
CA TYR A 4 -10.68 -12.76 -7.93
C TYR A 4 -11.61 -12.79 -6.71
N PRO A 5 -11.08 -12.93 -5.48
CA PRO A 5 -11.84 -12.70 -4.26
C PRO A 5 -12.38 -11.27 -4.18
N PRO A 6 -13.40 -11.01 -3.33
CA PRO A 6 -13.92 -9.66 -3.13
C PRO A 6 -12.85 -8.71 -2.55
N PRO A 7 -12.91 -7.40 -2.85
CA PRO A 7 -12.00 -6.42 -2.28
C PRO A 7 -12.00 -6.43 -0.74
N VAL A 8 -10.82 -6.29 -0.15
CA VAL A 8 -10.67 -6.08 1.30
C VAL A 8 -10.49 -4.59 1.55
N PRO A 9 -11.48 -3.91 2.15
CA PRO A 9 -11.40 -2.47 2.39
C PRO A 9 -10.34 -2.14 3.44
N LYS A 10 -10.04 -0.84 3.56
CA LYS A 10 -9.24 -0.29 4.65
C LYS A 10 -9.75 -0.79 6.01
N PRO A 11 -8.87 -1.31 6.88
CA PRO A 11 -9.26 -1.68 8.24
C PRO A 11 -9.85 -0.48 9.00
N SER A 12 -10.93 -0.70 9.76
CA SER A 12 -11.59 0.36 10.54
C SER A 12 -10.68 0.96 11.62
N ASN A 13 -9.69 0.20 12.08
CA ASN A 13 -8.66 0.58 13.04
C ASN A 13 -7.34 1.02 12.37
N ALA A 14 -7.37 1.49 11.12
CA ALA A 14 -6.16 1.90 10.38
C ALA A 14 -5.35 3.03 11.06
N GLY A 15 -5.95 3.76 11.99
CA GLY A 15 -5.30 4.83 12.73
C GLY A 15 -4.89 6.01 11.84
N THR A 16 -3.88 6.74 12.28
CA THR A 16 -3.37 7.92 11.58
C THR A 16 -2.52 7.54 10.38
N ALA A 17 -2.75 8.20 9.25
CA ALA A 17 -1.93 8.07 8.06
C ALA A 17 -0.53 8.65 8.31
N LYS A 18 0.48 8.03 7.71
CA LYS A 18 1.81 8.62 7.52
C LYS A 18 2.06 8.83 6.04
N THR A 19 2.90 9.81 5.72
CA THR A 19 3.36 10.03 4.35
C THR A 19 4.69 9.32 4.15
N ALA A 20 4.83 8.58 3.05
CA ALA A 20 6.09 7.93 2.68
C ALA A 20 6.38 8.05 1.18
N ILE A 21 7.66 8.01 0.85
CA ILE A 21 8.13 7.76 -0.51
C ILE A 21 8.24 6.26 -0.72
N VAL A 22 7.68 5.77 -1.83
CA VAL A 22 7.71 4.36 -2.21
C VAL A 22 9.01 4.04 -2.95
N VAL A 23 9.74 3.04 -2.45
CA VAL A 23 11.01 2.57 -3.00
C VAL A 23 10.92 1.07 -3.28
N PRO A 24 10.41 0.66 -4.46
CA PRO A 24 10.31 -0.74 -4.82
C PRO A 24 11.68 -1.37 -5.05
N ARG A 25 11.80 -2.68 -4.82
CA ARG A 25 12.98 -3.46 -5.23
C ARG A 25 13.06 -3.67 -6.74
N GLY A 26 11.91 -3.64 -7.43
CA GLY A 26 11.80 -3.68 -8.88
C GLY A 26 11.49 -2.30 -9.49
N SER A 27 10.86 -2.30 -10.66
CA SER A 27 10.42 -1.07 -11.34
C SER A 27 9.21 -0.41 -10.65
N TYR A 28 8.34 -1.23 -10.06
CA TYR A 28 7.10 -0.81 -9.39
C TYR A 28 6.68 -1.87 -8.35
N VAL A 29 5.69 -1.52 -7.53
CA VAL A 29 4.95 -2.45 -6.68
C VAL A 29 3.46 -2.42 -7.05
N ASN A 30 2.83 -3.59 -7.10
CA ASN A 30 1.40 -3.71 -7.40
C ASN A 30 0.57 -3.20 -6.22
N LEU A 31 -0.40 -2.35 -6.52
CA LEU A 31 -1.49 -1.97 -5.64
C LEU A 31 -2.65 -2.94 -5.87
N ARG A 32 -3.00 -3.73 -4.86
CA ARG A 32 -4.03 -4.77 -4.98
C ARG A 32 -5.27 -4.42 -4.18
N ASN A 33 -6.42 -4.91 -4.65
CA ASN A 33 -7.68 -4.73 -3.92
C ASN A 33 -7.81 -5.61 -2.67
N GLY A 34 -6.79 -6.44 -2.35
CA GLY A 34 -6.72 -7.21 -1.12
C GLY A 34 -5.32 -7.76 -0.84
N PRO A 35 -5.08 -8.28 0.39
CA PRO A 35 -3.78 -8.73 0.83
C PRO A 35 -3.48 -10.14 0.29
N GLY A 36 -2.95 -10.22 -0.94
CA GLY A 36 -2.54 -11.46 -1.57
C GLY A 36 -2.35 -11.35 -3.08
N THR A 37 -1.58 -12.26 -3.67
CA THR A 37 -1.33 -12.29 -5.13
C THR A 37 -2.49 -12.85 -5.93
N ASN A 38 -3.47 -13.48 -5.27
CA ASN A 38 -4.73 -13.92 -5.85
C ASN A 38 -5.80 -12.81 -5.87
N TYR A 39 -5.52 -11.63 -5.33
CA TYR A 39 -6.38 -10.46 -5.44
C TYR A 39 -6.09 -9.68 -6.72
N GLN A 40 -7.08 -8.93 -7.18
CA GLN A 40 -6.97 -8.17 -8.42
C GLN A 40 -5.91 -7.06 -8.26
N ASP A 41 -5.08 -6.94 -9.30
CA ASP A 41 -4.22 -5.79 -9.49
C ASP A 41 -5.05 -4.58 -9.94
N ILE A 42 -5.00 -3.50 -9.18
CA ILE A 42 -5.78 -2.27 -9.42
C ILE A 42 -4.88 -1.07 -9.77
N GLY A 43 -3.57 -1.29 -9.91
CA GLY A 43 -2.63 -0.27 -10.35
C GLY A 43 -1.22 -0.53 -9.87
N ASP A 44 -0.28 0.26 -10.39
CA ASP A 44 1.14 0.14 -10.06
C ASP A 44 1.64 1.41 -9.39
N ILE A 45 2.46 1.24 -8.34
CA ILE A 45 3.13 2.35 -7.66
C ILE A 45 4.61 2.31 -8.01
N TYR A 46 5.06 3.34 -8.72
CA TYR A 46 6.44 3.49 -9.18
C TYR A 46 7.33 4.08 -8.09
N ARG A 47 8.65 3.93 -8.28
CA ARG A 47 9.66 4.57 -7.42
C ARG A 47 9.43 6.08 -7.29
N SER A 48 9.76 6.64 -6.12
CA SER A 48 9.66 8.07 -5.82
C SER A 48 8.22 8.60 -5.81
N THR A 49 7.22 7.71 -5.74
CA THR A 49 5.83 8.09 -5.56
C THR A 49 5.55 8.38 -4.09
N LEU A 50 4.91 9.51 -3.82
CA LEU A 50 4.42 9.88 -2.50
C LEU A 50 3.09 9.19 -2.23
N VAL A 51 2.97 8.46 -1.12
CA VAL A 51 1.74 7.78 -0.70
C VAL A 51 1.41 8.10 0.75
N ALA A 52 0.12 8.03 1.07
CA ALA A 52 -0.32 7.89 2.45
C ALA A 52 -0.34 6.39 2.77
N TYR A 53 0.29 5.97 3.86
CA TYR A 53 0.21 4.59 4.34
C TYR A 53 -0.23 4.54 5.80
N TYR A 54 -0.79 3.41 6.22
CA TYR A 54 -1.40 3.26 7.53
C TYR A 54 -0.68 2.17 8.33
N PRO A 55 0.31 2.52 9.19
CA PRO A 55 1.13 1.54 9.90
C PRO A 55 0.33 0.49 10.68
N ALA A 56 -0.80 0.89 11.29
CA ALA A 56 -1.65 -0.01 12.08
C ALA A 56 -2.38 -1.07 11.24
N THR A 57 -2.38 -0.94 9.92
CA THR A 57 -2.94 -1.94 8.99
C THR A 57 -1.95 -3.03 8.59
N ARG A 58 -0.69 -2.93 9.04
CA ARG A 58 0.36 -3.91 8.74
C ARG A 58 -0.08 -5.29 9.22
N ARG A 59 -0.21 -6.22 8.28
CA ARG A 59 -0.54 -7.61 8.54
C ARG A 59 0.73 -8.43 8.76
N SER A 60 0.59 -9.55 9.49
CA SER A 60 1.69 -10.50 9.73
C SER A 60 2.17 -11.18 8.44
N ASP A 61 1.33 -11.26 7.42
CA ASP A 61 1.63 -11.77 6.08
C ASP A 61 2.34 -10.74 5.17
N GLY A 62 2.71 -9.57 5.72
CA GLY A 62 3.52 -8.58 5.01
C GLY A 62 2.75 -7.64 4.10
N TRP A 63 1.42 -7.58 4.19
CA TRP A 63 0.62 -6.60 3.45
C TRP A 63 0.31 -5.37 4.29
N ILE A 64 0.23 -4.21 3.66
CA ILE A 64 -0.12 -2.94 4.30
C ILE A 64 -1.03 -2.12 3.40
N TRP A 65 -1.95 -1.35 4.01
CA TRP A 65 -2.84 -0.45 3.30
C TRP A 65 -2.13 0.87 2.97
N VAL A 66 -2.27 1.30 1.71
CA VAL A 66 -1.80 2.58 1.18
C VAL A 66 -2.90 3.26 0.38
N GLU A 67 -2.80 4.58 0.29
CA GLU A 67 -3.66 5.43 -0.52
C GLU A 67 -2.81 6.37 -1.37
N GLN A 68 -3.14 6.45 -2.65
CA GLN A 68 -2.51 7.33 -3.61
C GLN A 68 -3.59 7.96 -4.50
N TYR A 69 -3.65 9.30 -4.54
CA TYR A 69 -4.60 10.05 -5.38
C TYR A 69 -6.06 9.58 -5.27
N GLY A 70 -6.51 9.21 -4.07
CA GLY A 70 -7.88 8.74 -3.82
C GLY A 70 -8.13 7.26 -4.13
N VAL A 71 -7.14 6.52 -4.64
CA VAL A 71 -7.18 5.07 -4.80
C VAL A 71 -6.50 4.42 -3.60
N GLY A 72 -7.24 3.53 -2.92
CA GLY A 72 -6.73 2.78 -1.76
C GLY A 72 -6.60 1.29 -2.06
N GLY A 73 -5.54 0.68 -1.54
CA GLY A 73 -5.29 -0.74 -1.71
C GLY A 73 -4.15 -1.27 -0.87
N TRP A 74 -3.80 -2.53 -1.11
CA TRP A 74 -2.79 -3.28 -0.39
C TRP A 74 -1.52 -3.44 -1.22
N ILE A 75 -0.36 -3.15 -0.61
CA ILE A 75 0.95 -3.45 -1.20
C ILE A 75 1.70 -4.46 -0.35
N PHE A 76 2.55 -5.26 -1.00
CA PHE A 76 3.38 -6.25 -0.31
C PHE A 76 4.73 -5.66 0.10
N THR A 77 4.95 -5.58 1.40
CA THR A 77 6.11 -4.92 2.02
C THR A 77 7.41 -5.71 1.91
N GLY A 78 7.36 -6.97 1.46
CA GLY A 78 8.57 -7.75 1.17
C GLY A 78 9.30 -7.34 -0.12
N VAL A 79 8.68 -6.50 -0.96
CA VAL A 79 9.26 -6.03 -2.24
C VAL A 79 9.37 -4.51 -2.34
N VAL A 80 9.11 -3.79 -1.24
CA VAL A 80 9.07 -2.33 -1.23
C VAL A 80 9.50 -1.80 0.13
N GLU A 81 10.26 -0.73 0.10
CA GLU A 81 10.58 0.09 1.26
C GLU A 81 9.69 1.34 1.25
N LEU A 82 9.21 1.72 2.44
CA LEU A 82 8.45 2.94 2.66
C LEU A 82 9.33 3.88 3.47
N GLU A 83 9.85 4.91 2.81
CA GLU A 83 10.68 5.92 3.46
C GLU A 83 9.78 7.00 4.03
N ASP A 84 9.64 7.05 5.36
CA ASP A 84 8.83 8.07 6.05
C ASP A 84 9.30 9.47 5.65
N VAL A 85 8.39 10.26 5.08
CA VAL A 85 8.63 11.68 4.86
C VAL A 85 8.29 12.38 6.16
N ALA A 86 9.31 12.66 6.96
CA ALA A 86 9.16 13.52 8.12
C ALA A 86 8.57 14.86 7.65
N ALA A 87 7.54 15.34 8.35
CA ALA A 87 7.10 16.72 8.17
C ALA A 87 8.33 17.63 8.38
N PRO A 88 8.54 18.67 7.56
CA PRO A 88 9.58 19.66 7.85
C PRO A 88 9.38 20.12 9.29
N ALA A 89 10.46 20.15 10.07
CA ALA A 89 10.40 20.79 11.37
C ALA A 89 9.93 22.26 11.15
N PRO A 90 8.97 22.75 11.97
CA PRO A 90 8.48 24.12 11.84
C PRO A 90 9.60 25.15 11.99
#